data_AF-A0A1F9LW67-F1
#
_entry.id   AF-A0A1F9LW67-F1
#
_cell.length_a   1.000
_cell.length_b   1.000
_cell.length_c   1.000
_cell.angle_alpha   90.00
_cell.angle_beta   90.00
_cell.angle_gamma   90.00
#
_symmetry.space_group_name_H-M   'P 1'
#
loop_
_entity.id
_entity.type
_entity.pdbx_description
1 polymer ?
#
loop_
_entity_poly.entity_id
_entity_poly.type
_entity_poly.pdbx_seq_one_letter_code
_entity_poly.pdbx_strand_id
1 'polypeptide(L)'
;MVSWAILLRCSNLGKAILIVVVMVLWPAIARAGANEDLLKASERGDLPAVKRLLGQGAQVNVQNKDGDTALILAVRRGYRGTAQELLAKGAEVNAKNKDGHTALMFAAWRGDQGIVQELLAKGAEVNAKANSGATALRLASMAGHREVADLLARAGAK
;
A
#
# COMPACT_ATOMS: atom_id res chain seq x y z
N MET A 1 -26.13 -12.06 9.79
CA MET A 1 -25.97 -13.31 10.57
C MET A 1 -26.84 -14.36 9.92
N VAL A 2 -26.31 -15.12 8.96
CA VAL A 2 -27.06 -16.23 8.35
C VAL A 2 -27.12 -17.34 9.40
N SER A 3 -28.32 -17.73 9.82
CA SER A 3 -28.55 -18.69 10.90
C SER A 3 -27.90 -20.04 10.58
N TRP A 4 -26.95 -20.45 11.42
CA TRP A 4 -26.17 -21.70 11.30
C TRP A 4 -27.05 -22.97 11.21
N ALA A 5 -28.33 -22.87 11.59
CA ALA A 5 -29.27 -24.00 11.59
C ALA A 5 -29.65 -24.51 10.19
N ILE A 6 -29.51 -23.72 9.13
CA ILE A 6 -29.95 -24.11 7.77
C ILE A 6 -28.96 -25.08 7.10
N LEU A 7 -27.69 -25.09 7.50
CA LEU A 7 -26.62 -25.85 6.84
C LEU A 7 -26.54 -27.35 7.23
N LEU A 8 -27.27 -27.80 8.25
CA LEU A 8 -27.16 -29.16 8.78
C LEU A 8 -27.93 -30.24 7.99
N ARG A 9 -28.73 -29.89 6.98
CA ARG A 9 -29.60 -30.86 6.26
C ARG A 9 -29.13 -31.37 4.88
N CYS A 10 -27.97 -30.95 4.36
CA CYS A 10 -27.48 -31.51 3.08
C CYS A 10 -26.75 -32.85 3.27
N SER A 11 -26.84 -33.74 2.27
CA SER A 11 -26.23 -35.07 2.26
C SER A 11 -24.70 -35.04 2.40
N ASN A 12 -24.10 -36.14 2.91
CA ASN A 12 -22.67 -36.22 3.27
C ASN A 12 -21.68 -35.85 2.14
N LEU A 13 -22.03 -36.03 0.86
CA LEU A 13 -21.18 -35.60 -0.26
C LEU A 13 -21.27 -34.08 -0.53
N GLY A 14 -22.44 -33.47 -0.37
CA GLY A 14 -22.64 -32.03 -0.55
C GLY A 14 -22.04 -31.20 0.58
N LYS A 15 -22.08 -31.72 1.82
CA LYS A 15 -21.45 -31.09 2.99
C LYS A 15 -19.93 -30.96 2.85
N ALA A 16 -19.24 -31.96 2.29
CA ALA A 16 -17.79 -31.91 2.09
C ALA A 16 -17.39 -30.85 1.05
N ILE A 17 -18.09 -30.77 -0.08
CA ILE A 17 -17.85 -29.74 -1.11
C ILE A 17 -18.16 -28.33 -0.54
N LEU A 18 -19.24 -28.19 0.22
CA LEU A 18 -19.62 -26.93 0.86
C LEU A 18 -18.61 -26.51 1.94
N ILE A 19 -18.05 -27.45 2.71
CA ILE A 19 -16.99 -27.20 3.69
C ILE A 19 -15.71 -26.70 2.98
N VAL A 20 -15.31 -27.30 1.86
CA VAL A 20 -14.14 -26.84 1.10
C VAL A 20 -14.37 -25.43 0.53
N VAL A 21 -15.54 -25.15 -0.04
CA VAL A 21 -15.84 -23.82 -0.60
C VAL A 21 -15.95 -22.75 0.48
N VAL A 22 -16.62 -23.04 1.60
CA VAL A 22 -16.91 -22.04 2.66
C VAL A 22 -15.76 -21.86 3.65
N MET A 23 -15.00 -22.91 3.97
CA MET A 23 -13.89 -22.81 4.94
C MET A 23 -12.52 -22.60 4.29
N VAL A 24 -12.29 -23.10 3.07
CA VAL A 24 -10.98 -23.02 2.42
C VAL A 24 -10.93 -21.93 1.35
N LEU A 25 -11.95 -21.83 0.51
CA LEU A 25 -11.96 -20.90 -0.63
C LEU A 25 -12.56 -19.53 -0.30
N TRP A 26 -13.60 -19.47 0.54
CA TRP A 26 -14.26 -18.22 0.90
C TRP A 26 -13.33 -17.19 1.57
N PRO A 27 -12.44 -17.56 2.52
CA PRO A 27 -11.51 -16.60 3.10
C PRO A 27 -10.53 -16.03 2.07
N ALA A 28 -10.15 -16.81 1.04
CA ALA A 28 -9.28 -16.35 -0.04
C ALA A 28 -10.00 -15.40 -1.01
N ILE A 29 -11.23 -15.73 -1.40
CA ILE A 29 -12.06 -14.89 -2.29
C ILE A 29 -12.45 -13.58 -1.60
N ALA A 30 -12.89 -13.63 -0.34
CA ALA A 30 -13.22 -12.44 0.44
C ALA A 30 -11.99 -11.52 0.62
N ARG A 31 -10.80 -12.10 0.77
CA ARG A 31 -9.54 -11.36 0.90
C ARG A 31 -9.12 -10.70 -0.42
N ALA A 32 -9.35 -11.34 -1.56
CA ALA A 32 -9.06 -10.74 -2.86
C ALA A 32 -9.88 -9.46 -3.11
N GLY A 33 -11.16 -9.45 -2.74
CA GLY A 33 -11.99 -8.24 -2.79
C GLY A 33 -11.49 -7.15 -1.84
N ALA A 34 -11.18 -7.51 -0.59
CA ALA A 34 -10.68 -6.56 0.41
C ALA A 34 -9.33 -5.90 0.04
N ASN A 35 -8.46 -6.64 -0.66
CA ASN A 35 -7.17 -6.12 -1.13
C ASN A 35 -7.35 -5.05 -2.22
N GLU A 36 -8.23 -5.32 -3.19
CA GLU A 36 -8.58 -4.36 -4.23
C GLU A 36 -9.27 -3.11 -3.64
N ASP A 37 -10.13 -3.31 -2.65
CA ASP A 37 -10.80 -2.21 -1.96
C ASP A 37 -9.81 -1.35 -1.15
N LEU A 38 -8.78 -1.95 -0.56
CA LEU A 38 -7.71 -1.22 0.14
C LEU A 38 -6.94 -0.32 -0.82
N LEU A 39 -6.61 -0.82 -2.01
CA LEU A 39 -5.92 -0.05 -3.04
C LEU A 39 -6.77 1.14 -3.50
N LYS A 40 -8.06 0.92 -3.80
CA LYS A 40 -9.01 1.98 -4.18
C LYS A 40 -9.27 3.00 -3.06
N ALA A 41 -9.34 2.55 -1.80
CA ALA A 41 -9.49 3.45 -0.66
C ALA A 41 -8.25 4.34 -0.49
N SER A 42 -7.06 3.76 -0.67
CA SER A 42 -5.79 4.48 -0.57
C SER A 42 -5.60 5.49 -1.71
N GLU A 43 -6.00 5.12 -2.94
CA GLU A 43 -5.99 6.03 -4.10
C GLU A 43 -6.99 7.18 -3.97
N ARG A 44 -8.08 7.02 -3.21
CA ARG A 44 -9.05 8.08 -2.93
C ARG A 44 -8.74 8.88 -1.67
N GLY A 45 -7.77 8.44 -0.86
CA GLY A 45 -7.45 9.08 0.42
C GLY A 45 -8.50 8.84 1.51
N ASP A 46 -9.35 7.81 1.37
CA ASP A 46 -10.37 7.47 2.35
C ASP A 46 -9.75 6.75 3.56
N LEU A 47 -9.18 7.53 4.47
CA LEU A 47 -8.54 7.04 5.70
C LEU A 47 -9.48 6.17 6.56
N PRO A 48 -10.77 6.54 6.79
CA PRO A 48 -11.70 5.67 7.50
C PRO A 48 -11.87 4.30 6.85
N ALA A 49 -11.98 4.23 5.52
CA ALA A 49 -12.07 2.95 4.82
C ALA A 49 -10.78 2.15 4.92
N VAL A 50 -9.61 2.79 4.77
CA VAL A 50 -8.31 2.12 4.92
C VAL A 50 -8.17 1.49 6.31
N LYS A 51 -8.47 2.24 7.38
CA LYS A 51 -8.44 1.73 8.76
C LYS A 51 -9.36 0.52 8.95
N ARG A 52 -10.59 0.62 8.44
CA ARG A 52 -11.58 -0.46 8.54
C ARG A 52 -11.12 -1.72 7.79
N LEU A 53 -10.63 -1.58 6.56
CA LEU A 53 -10.18 -2.70 5.73
C LEU A 53 -8.95 -3.40 6.32
N LEU A 54 -7.98 -2.63 6.83
CA LEU A 54 -6.82 -3.21 7.54
C LEU A 54 -7.25 -3.92 8.83
N GLY A 55 -8.22 -3.37 9.56
CA GLY A 55 -8.82 -4.04 10.72
C GLY A 55 -9.57 -5.33 10.39
N GLN A 56 -10.03 -5.50 9.14
CA GLN A 56 -10.67 -6.72 8.63
C GLN A 56 -9.67 -7.73 8.03
N GLY A 57 -8.37 -7.45 8.10
CA GLY A 57 -7.32 -8.34 7.60
C GLY A 57 -6.98 -8.19 6.12
N ALA A 58 -7.29 -7.04 5.50
CA ALA A 58 -6.73 -6.69 4.20
C ALA A 58 -5.20 -6.69 4.26
N GLN A 59 -4.54 -7.21 3.22
CA GLN A 59 -3.09 -7.28 3.18
C GLN A 59 -2.51 -5.91 2.79
N VAL A 60 -1.69 -5.32 3.65
CA VAL A 60 -1.15 -3.96 3.49
C VAL A 60 -0.22 -3.80 2.28
N ASN A 61 0.49 -4.86 1.89
CA ASN A 61 1.52 -4.86 0.83
C ASN A 61 1.03 -5.44 -0.50
N VAL A 62 -0.28 -5.48 -0.73
CA VAL A 62 -0.83 -5.89 -2.03
C VAL A 62 -0.44 -4.88 -3.11
N GLN A 63 -0.25 -5.40 -4.32
CA GLN A 63 0.05 -4.59 -5.49
C GLN A 63 -1.11 -4.67 -6.48
N ASN A 64 -1.43 -3.53 -7.11
CA ASN A 64 -2.33 -3.50 -8.24
C ASN A 64 -1.64 -4.01 -9.52
N LYS A 65 -2.33 -3.95 -10.66
CA LYS A 65 -1.78 -4.37 -11.96
C LYS A 65 -0.56 -3.56 -12.40
N ASP A 66 -0.33 -2.37 -11.85
CA ASP A 66 0.82 -1.51 -12.16
C ASP A 66 1.97 -1.71 -11.18
N GLY A 67 1.83 -2.63 -10.22
CA GLY A 67 2.80 -2.83 -9.13
C GLY A 67 2.68 -1.78 -8.02
N ASP A 68 1.72 -0.87 -8.08
CA ASP A 68 1.53 0.13 -7.03
C ASP A 68 0.94 -0.54 -5.79
N THR A 69 1.59 -0.29 -4.64
CA THR A 69 1.04 -0.62 -3.32
C THR A 69 0.08 0.46 -2.85
N ALA A 70 -0.72 0.16 -1.83
CA ALA A 70 -1.56 1.14 -1.15
C ALA A 70 -0.76 2.38 -0.71
N LEU A 71 0.47 2.19 -0.21
CA LEU A 71 1.37 3.27 0.20
C LEU A 71 1.78 4.14 -1.00
N ILE A 72 2.18 3.53 -2.10
CA ILE A 72 2.55 4.26 -3.33
C ILE A 72 1.37 5.10 -3.83
N LEU A 73 0.17 4.53 -3.88
CA LEU A 73 -1.04 5.22 -4.32
C LEU A 73 -1.35 6.44 -3.43
N ALA A 74 -1.33 6.26 -2.11
CA ALA A 74 -1.61 7.33 -1.15
C ALA A 74 -0.59 8.46 -1.26
N VAL A 75 0.70 8.14 -1.31
CA VAL A 75 1.78 9.13 -1.41
C VAL A 75 1.77 9.87 -2.76
N ARG A 76 1.57 9.14 -3.87
CA ARG A 76 1.46 9.74 -5.22
C ARG A 76 0.35 10.78 -5.30
N ARG A 77 -0.78 10.51 -4.65
CA ARG A 77 -1.93 11.43 -4.58
C ARG A 77 -1.78 12.52 -3.51
N GLY A 78 -0.88 12.34 -2.54
CA GLY A 78 -0.58 13.30 -1.47
C GLY A 78 -1.44 13.15 -0.22
N TYR A 79 -2.03 11.97 0.00
CA TYR A 79 -2.86 11.70 1.18
C TYR A 79 -2.00 11.30 2.37
N ARG A 80 -1.43 12.30 3.05
CA ARG A 80 -0.51 12.12 4.19
C ARG A 80 -1.05 11.20 5.28
N GLY A 81 -2.27 11.48 5.76
CA GLY A 81 -2.87 10.69 6.84
C GLY A 81 -3.05 9.21 6.47
N THR A 82 -3.37 8.94 5.20
CA THR A 82 -3.48 7.58 4.68
C THR A 82 -2.12 6.90 4.55
N ALA A 83 -1.11 7.62 4.04
CA ALA A 83 0.26 7.11 3.97
C ALA A 83 0.82 6.78 5.37
N GLN A 84 0.60 7.66 6.34
CA GLN A 84 0.96 7.47 7.75
C GLN A 84 0.32 6.22 8.37
N GLU A 85 -0.99 6.04 8.17
CA GLU A 85 -1.68 4.85 8.67
C GLU A 85 -1.11 3.57 8.04
N LEU A 86 -0.87 3.57 6.73
CA LEU A 86 -0.27 2.43 6.03
C LEU A 86 1.14 2.12 6.57
N LEU A 87 1.97 3.14 6.78
CA LEU A 87 3.30 2.99 7.39
C LEU A 87 3.25 2.51 8.84
N ALA A 88 2.23 2.91 9.61
CA ALA A 88 1.99 2.41 10.96
C ALA A 88 1.54 0.95 10.97
N LYS A 89 0.86 0.50 9.90
CA LYS A 89 0.40 -0.89 9.71
C LYS A 89 1.40 -1.79 8.99
N GLY A 90 2.66 -1.35 8.88
CA GLY A 90 3.75 -2.18 8.35
C GLY A 90 3.79 -2.23 6.82
N ALA A 91 3.35 -1.18 6.14
CA ALA A 91 3.57 -1.05 4.70
C ALA A 91 5.07 -1.14 4.37
N GLU A 92 5.39 -1.89 3.32
CA GLU A 92 6.75 -2.05 2.82
C GLU A 92 7.24 -0.73 2.20
N VAL A 93 8.21 -0.12 2.86
CA VAL A 93 8.73 1.23 2.54
C VAL A 93 9.45 1.25 1.19
N ASN A 94 10.16 0.18 0.85
CA ASN A 94 11.01 0.07 -0.34
C ASN A 94 10.33 -0.66 -1.51
N ALA A 95 9.02 -0.94 -1.40
CA ALA A 95 8.27 -1.53 -2.50
C ALA A 95 8.40 -0.68 -3.77
N LYS A 96 8.61 -1.36 -4.89
CA LYS A 96 8.70 -0.76 -6.22
C LYS A 96 7.48 -1.13 -7.04
N ASN A 97 6.94 -0.15 -7.77
CA ASN A 97 5.98 -0.44 -8.83
C ASN A 97 6.70 -0.95 -10.10
N LYS A 98 5.95 -1.22 -11.17
CA LYS A 98 6.51 -1.77 -12.43
C LYS A 98 7.53 -0.85 -13.09
N ASP A 99 7.44 0.46 -12.87
CA ASP A 99 8.41 1.44 -13.37
C ASP A 99 9.63 1.60 -12.46
N GLY A 100 9.69 0.83 -11.37
CA GLY A 100 10.76 0.87 -10.38
C GLY A 100 10.62 2.02 -9.38
N HIS A 101 9.50 2.75 -9.38
CA HIS A 101 9.29 3.90 -8.50
C HIS A 101 8.91 3.44 -7.09
N THR A 102 9.48 4.10 -6.08
CA THR A 102 9.16 3.88 -4.65
C THR A 102 8.28 4.99 -4.09
N ALA A 103 7.71 4.78 -2.90
CA ALA A 103 6.97 5.82 -2.20
C ALA A 103 7.85 7.08 -1.95
N LEU A 104 9.14 6.91 -1.64
CA LEU A 104 10.07 8.02 -1.41
C LEU A 104 10.23 8.90 -2.66
N MET A 105 10.28 8.29 -3.85
CA MET A 105 10.37 9.02 -5.12
C MET A 105 9.13 9.89 -5.36
N PHE A 106 7.93 9.36 -5.11
CA PHE A 106 6.70 10.13 -5.24
C PHE A 106 6.59 11.23 -4.17
N ALA A 107 6.97 10.95 -2.93
CA ALA A 107 7.00 11.97 -1.87
C ALA A 107 7.97 13.11 -2.23
N ALA A 108 9.12 12.77 -2.81
CA ALA A 108 10.13 13.72 -3.25
C ALA A 108 9.64 14.59 -4.40
N TRP A 109 9.03 13.97 -5.43
CA TRP A 109 8.42 14.70 -6.55
C TRP A 109 7.29 15.64 -6.11
N ARG A 110 6.56 15.28 -5.05
CA ARG A 110 5.48 16.09 -4.46
C ARG A 110 5.97 17.18 -3.50
N GLY A 111 7.24 17.17 -3.10
CA GLY A 111 7.77 18.09 -2.11
C GLY A 111 7.29 17.83 -0.69
N ASP A 112 6.81 16.61 -0.40
CA ASP A 112 6.21 16.29 0.89
C ASP A 112 7.28 15.98 1.95
N GLN A 113 7.80 17.02 2.60
CA GLN A 113 8.83 16.90 3.63
C GLN A 113 8.45 15.92 4.76
N GLY A 114 7.20 15.94 5.22
CA GLY A 114 6.75 15.11 6.34
C GLY A 114 6.81 13.62 5.99
N ILE A 115 6.28 13.25 4.82
CA ILE A 115 6.33 11.86 4.35
C ILE A 115 7.76 11.45 4.00
N VAL A 116 8.57 12.33 3.42
CA VAL A 116 10.00 12.05 3.16
C VAL A 116 10.73 11.71 4.46
N GLN A 117 10.57 12.52 5.50
CA GLN A 117 11.20 12.26 6.80
C GLN A 117 10.73 10.94 7.40
N GLU A 118 9.43 10.65 7.34
CA GLU A 118 8.87 9.43 7.90
C GLU A 118 9.34 8.17 7.16
N LEU A 119 9.38 8.21 5.82
CA LEU A 119 9.90 7.13 5.00
C LEU A 119 11.39 6.88 5.29
N LEU A 120 12.21 7.93 5.37
CA LEU A 120 13.63 7.82 5.73
C LEU A 120 13.83 7.24 7.13
N ALA A 121 13.04 7.69 8.11
CA ALA A 121 13.06 7.18 9.48
C ALA A 121 12.68 5.68 9.55
N LYS A 122 11.85 5.20 8.61
CA LYS A 122 11.48 3.79 8.47
C LYS A 122 12.40 2.99 7.52
N GLY A 123 13.57 3.54 7.18
CA GLY A 123 14.59 2.82 6.41
C GLY A 123 14.38 2.83 4.89
N ALA A 124 13.79 3.90 4.36
CA ALA A 124 13.69 4.06 2.91
C ALA A 124 15.08 4.11 2.26
N GLU A 125 15.26 3.37 1.17
CA GLU A 125 16.47 3.37 0.36
C GLU A 125 16.60 4.70 -0.40
N VAL A 126 17.36 5.63 0.17
CA VAL A 126 17.51 7.00 -0.36
C VAL A 126 18.04 7.05 -1.80
N ASN A 127 18.87 6.06 -2.17
CA ASN A 127 19.52 5.96 -3.48
C ASN A 127 18.86 4.94 -4.41
N ALA A 128 17.65 4.46 -4.08
CA ALA A 128 16.88 3.62 -4.98
C ALA A 128 16.72 4.31 -6.35
N LYS A 129 16.77 3.51 -7.41
CA LYS A 129 16.59 3.97 -8.80
C LYS A 129 15.34 3.35 -9.42
N ALA A 130 14.58 4.19 -10.11
CA ALA A 130 13.56 3.79 -11.06
C ALA A 130 14.20 3.16 -12.29
N ASN A 131 13.40 2.51 -13.13
CA ASN A 131 13.85 1.93 -14.39
C ASN A 131 14.41 3.01 -15.34
N SER A 132 13.92 4.25 -15.23
CA SER A 132 14.42 5.44 -15.93
C SER A 132 15.71 6.04 -15.33
N GLY A 133 16.28 5.38 -14.32
CA GLY A 133 17.41 5.88 -13.53
C GLY A 133 17.05 7.03 -12.58
N ALA A 134 15.76 7.38 -12.41
CA ALA A 134 15.35 8.43 -11.50
C ALA A 134 15.62 8.07 -10.04
N THR A 135 16.18 9.02 -9.28
CA THR A 135 16.29 8.96 -7.82
C THR A 135 15.31 9.94 -7.19
N ALA A 136 15.01 9.77 -5.90
CA ALA A 136 14.20 10.72 -5.15
C ALA A 136 14.79 12.15 -5.21
N LEU A 137 16.11 12.29 -5.09
CA LEU A 137 16.81 13.58 -5.16
C LEU A 137 16.64 14.25 -6.54
N ARG A 138 16.79 13.49 -7.63
CA ARG A 138 16.59 14.00 -8.99
C ARG A 138 15.17 14.53 -9.17
N LEU A 139 14.17 13.77 -8.70
CA LEU A 139 12.77 14.15 -8.82
C LEU A 139 12.42 15.40 -7.99
N ALA A 140 12.91 15.50 -6.76
CA ALA A 140 12.74 16.70 -5.93
C ALA A 140 13.36 17.94 -6.59
N SER A 141 14.58 17.78 -7.13
CA SER A 141 15.29 18.87 -7.81
C SER A 141 14.58 19.34 -9.08
N MET A 142 14.13 18.40 -9.92
CA MET A 142 13.36 18.72 -11.13
C MET A 142 12.03 19.41 -10.83
N ALA A 143 11.39 19.06 -9.71
CA ALA A 143 10.15 19.68 -9.26
C ALA A 143 10.37 21.01 -8.49
N GLY A 144 11.63 21.41 -8.24
CA GLY A 144 11.96 22.65 -7.52
C GLY A 144 11.80 22.59 -6.00
N HIS A 145 11.70 21.39 -5.41
CA HIS A 145 11.52 21.20 -3.97
C HIS A 145 12.85 21.20 -3.22
N ARG A 146 13.43 22.38 -3.06
CA ARG A 146 14.77 22.58 -2.48
C ARG A 146 14.91 21.96 -1.09
N GLU A 147 13.95 22.18 -0.20
CA GLU A 147 14.04 21.68 1.17
C GLU A 147 14.02 20.15 1.22
N VAL A 148 13.26 19.51 0.34
CA VAL A 148 13.24 18.04 0.23
C VAL A 148 14.54 17.53 -0.39
N ALA A 149 15.07 18.20 -1.41
CA ALA A 149 16.39 17.87 -1.94
C ALA A 149 17.49 17.97 -0.86
N ASP A 150 17.46 19.02 -0.03
CA ASP A 150 18.40 19.19 1.08
C ASP A 150 18.24 18.08 2.14
N LEU A 151 17.00 17.70 2.49
CA LEU A 151 16.73 16.57 3.39
C LEU A 151 17.29 15.26 2.85
N LEU A 152 17.06 14.98 1.57
CA LEU A 152 17.56 13.77 0.90
C LEU A 152 19.08 13.77 0.82
N ALA A 153 19.71 14.89 0.49
CA ALA A 153 21.16 15.04 0.44
C ALA A 153 21.81 14.78 1.81
N ARG A 154 21.22 15.32 2.89
CA ARG A 154 21.65 15.04 4.28
C ARG A 154 21.48 13.57 4.66
N ALA A 155 20.49 12.89 4.09
CA ALA A 155 20.28 11.45 4.24
C ALA A 155 21.21 10.59 3.36
N GLY A 156 22.14 11.21 2.63
CA GLY A 156 23.12 10.49 1.80
C GLY A 156 22.66 10.21 0.36
N ALA A 157 21.66 10.94 -0.14
CA ALA A 157 21.28 10.88 -1.54
C ALA A 157 22.41 11.34 -2.46
N LYS A 158 22.61 10.64 -3.57
CA LYS A 158 23.63 10.92 -4.59
C LYS A 158 23.04 10.90 -6.00
#